data_AF-A0A932IMQ0-F1
#
_entry.id   AF-A0A932IMQ0-F1
#
_cell.length_a   1.000
_cell.length_b   1.000
_cell.length_c   1.000
_cell.angle_alpha   90.00
_cell.angle_beta   90.00
_cell.angle_gamma   90.00
#
_symmetry.space_group_name_H-M   'P 1'
#
loop_
_entity.id
_entity.type
_entity.pdbx_description
1 polymer ?
#
loop_
_entity_poly.entity_id
_entity_poly.type
_entity_poly.pdbx_seq_one_letter_code
_entity_poly.pdbx_strand_id
1 'polypeptide(L)' 'MGIFSLFCPDLAIDLGTANTLIYMKGKGVVLNEPSIVAFDRNTKRIVAIGNEAREMLGRTHRDIRTIRPMKDG' A
#
# COMPACT_ATOMS: atom_id res chain seq x y z
N MET A 1 -30.93 -10.21 -4.87
CA MET A 1 -29.77 -9.40 -4.46
C MET A 1 -30.27 -8.28 -3.57
N GLY A 2 -29.81 -8.20 -2.32
CA GLY A 2 -30.37 -7.28 -1.31
C GLY A 2 -29.94 -5.83 -1.51
N ILE A 3 -30.73 -4.90 -0.95
CA ILE A 3 -30.53 -3.44 -0.97
C ILE A 3 -29.13 -2.99 -0.54
N PHE A 4 -28.43 -3.77 0.29
CA PHE A 4 -27.05 -3.51 0.70
C PHE A 4 -26.03 -3.60 -0.45
N SER A 5 -26.33 -4.35 -1.52
CA SER A 5 -25.45 -4.46 -2.69
C SER A 5 -25.40 -3.19 -3.56
N LEU A 6 -26.38 -2.29 -3.45
CA LEU A 6 -26.34 -1.01 -4.17
C LEU A 6 -25.39 0.02 -3.53
N PHE A 7 -24.98 -0.17 -2.27
CA PHE A 7 -24.19 0.81 -1.51
C PHE A 7 -22.76 0.35 -1.22
N CYS A 8 -22.39 -0.87 -1.59
CA CYS A 8 -21.02 -1.36 -1.41
C CYS A 8 -20.25 -1.21 -2.73
N PRO A 9 -19.19 -0.38 -2.81
CA PRO A 9 -18.42 -0.25 -4.03
C PRO A 9 -17.67 -1.56 -4.35
N ASP A 10 -17.86 -2.06 -5.57
CA ASP A 10 -17.09 -3.20 -6.09
C ASP A 10 -15.61 -2.77 -6.24
N LEU A 11 -14.71 -3.43 -5.50
CA LEU A 11 -13.27 -3.19 -5.50
C LEU A 11 -12.49 -4.41 -6.00
N ALA A 12 -11.46 -4.17 -6.80
CA ALA A 12 -10.42 -5.14 -7.11
C ALA A 12 -9.08 -4.61 -6.60
N ILE A 13 -8.28 -5.47 -5.96
CA ILE A 13 -7.00 -5.12 -5.36
C ILE A 13 -5.92 -5.99 -6.01
N ASP A 14 -4.90 -5.36 -6.56
CA ASP A 14 -3.67 -6.01 -7.03
C ASP A 14 -2.55 -5.71 -6.04
N LEU A 15 -1.98 -6.75 -5.43
CA LEU A 15 -0.91 -6.67 -4.44
C LEU A 15 0.42 -7.09 -5.06
N GLY A 16 0.94 -6.28 -5.98
CA GLY A 16 2.20 -6.55 -6.65
C GLY A 16 3.43 -6.39 -5.74
N THR A 17 4.55 -7.00 -6.15
CA THR A 17 5.87 -6.79 -5.50
C THR A 17 6.37 -5.34 -5.68
N ALA A 18 5.99 -4.70 -6.79
CA ALA A 18 6.39 -3.35 -7.13
C ALA A 18 5.41 -2.29 -6.59
N ASN A 19 4.12 -2.45 -6.94
CA ASN A 19 3.05 -1.50 -6.67
C ASN A 19 1.77 -2.23 -6.25
N THR A 20 0.98 -1.55 -5.43
CA THR A 20 -0.37 -1.95 -5.03
C THR A 20 -1.35 -1.08 -5.78
N LEU A 21 -2.31 -1.70 -6.46
CA LEU A 21 -3.36 -1.00 -7.20
C LEU A 21 -4.73 -1.34 -6.61
N ILE A 22 -5.62 -0.34 -6.57
CA ILE A 22 -7.03 -0.55 -6.27
C ILE A 22 -7.85 0.00 -7.43
N TYR A 23 -8.70 -0.86 -8.00
CA TYR A 23 -9.69 -0.49 -9.00
C TYR A 23 -11.07 -0.47 -8.35
N MET A 24 -11.85 0.56 -8.65
CA MET A 24 -13.26 0.67 -8.26
C MET A 24 -14.14 0.70 -9.50
N LYS A 25 -15.12 -0.20 -9.56
CA LYS A 25 -16.06 -0.28 -10.68
C LYS A 25 -16.76 1.07 -10.89
N GLY A 26 -16.73 1.56 -12.12
CA GLY A 26 -17.30 2.86 -12.50
C GLY A 26 -16.41 4.06 -12.21
N LYS A 27 -15.28 3.92 -11.50
CA LYS A 27 -14.30 4.99 -11.28
C LYS A 27 -12.92 4.73 -11.89
N GLY A 28 -12.59 3.47 -12.18
CA GLY A 28 -11.26 3.12 -12.67
C GLY A 28 -10.28 2.81 -11.53
N VAL A 29 -8.99 2.98 -11.79
CA VAL A 29 -7.93 2.85 -10.77
C VAL A 29 -8.00 4.05 -9.84
N VAL A 30 -8.29 3.79 -8.56
CA VAL A 30 -8.43 4.80 -7.50
C VAL A 30 -7.21 4.88 -6.58
N LEU A 31 -6.32 3.89 -6.65
CA LEU A 31 -5.03 3.89 -5.94
C LEU A 31 -3.98 3.20 -6.81
N ASN A 32 -2.78 3.78 -6.86
CA ASN A 32 -1.59 3.19 -7.45
C ASN A 32 -0.37 3.68 -6.66
N GLU A 33 0.05 2.91 -5.67
CA GLU A 33 1.12 3.27 -4.74
C GLU A 33 2.23 2.21 -4.75
N PRO A 34 3.51 2.58 -4.58
CA PRO A 34 4.58 1.61 -4.38
C PRO A 34 4.30 0.67 -3.21
N SER A 35 4.55 -0.64 -3.39
CA SER A 35 4.35 -1.65 -2.34
C SER A 35 5.51 -1.64 -1.36
N ILE A 36 5.60 -0.55 -0.58
CA ILE A 36 6.68 -0.31 0.36
C ILE A 36 6.13 0.38 1.61
N VAL A 37 6.73 0.02 2.75
CA VAL A 37 6.35 0.51 4.07
C VAL A 37 7.60 0.91 4.83
N ALA A 38 7.58 2.08 5.47
CA ALA A 38 8.60 2.52 6.41
C ALA A 38 8.06 2.38 7.83
N PHE A 39 8.83 1.77 8.73
CA PHE A 39 8.43 1.59 10.12
C PHE A 39 9.62 1.76 11.07
N ASP A 40 9.30 2.14 12.31
CA ASP A 40 10.27 2.23 13.39
C ASP A 40 10.61 0.81 13.91
N ARG A 41 11.90 0.46 13.92
CA ARG A 41 12.39 -0.88 14.24
C ARG A 41 12.13 -1.28 15.69
N ASN A 42 12.09 -0.32 16.60
CA ASN A 42 11.98 -0.52 18.04
C ASN A 42 10.51 -0.67 18.45
N THR A 43 9.65 0.21 17.95
CA THR A 43 8.23 0.27 18.30
C THR A 43 7.31 -0.48 17.33
N LYS A 44 7.82 -0.84 16.15
CA LYS A 44 7.06 -1.42 15.02
C LYS A 44 5.95 -0.52 14.47
N ARG A 45 5.92 0.76 14.85
CA ARG A 45 4.93 1.72 14.34
C ARG A 45 5.24 2.08 12.90
N ILE A 46 4.19 2.18 12.09
CA ILE A 46 4.29 2.67 10.71
C ILE A 46 4.60 4.16 10.73
N VAL A 47 5.57 4.55 9.91
CA VAL A 47 6.05 5.93 9.77
C VAL A 47 5.54 6.51 8.46
N ALA A 48 5.59 5.71 7.40
CA ALA A 48 5.09 6.08 6.08
C ALA A 48 4.74 4.83 5.26
N ILE A 49 3.92 5.00 4.21
CA ILE A 49 3.56 3.96 3.22
C ILE A 49 3.63 4.56 1.80
N GLY A 50 3.68 3.70 0.77
CA GLY A 50 3.58 4.17 -0.61
C GLY A 50 4.74 5.07 -1.02
N ASN A 51 4.41 6.18 -1.70
CA ASN A 51 5.40 7.13 -2.19
C ASN A 51 6.26 7.75 -1.08
N GLU A 52 5.67 8.09 0.07
CA GLU A 52 6.41 8.64 1.20
C GLU A 52 7.45 7.64 1.72
N ALA A 53 7.06 6.38 1.88
CA ALA A 53 8.00 5.32 2.27
C ALA A 53 9.06 5.04 1.19
N ARG A 54 8.73 5.23 -0.09
CA ARG A 54 9.67 5.10 -1.21
C ARG A 54 10.74 6.19 -1.17
N GLU A 55 10.39 7.43 -0.83
CA GLU A 55 11.34 8.54 -0.72
C GLU A 55 12.34 8.35 0.43
N MET A 56 11.93 7.61 1.46
CA MET A 56 12.79 7.24 2.58
C MET A 56 13.80 6.12 2.22
N LEU A 57 13.59 5.38 1.12
CA LEU A 57 14.45 4.25 0.76
C LEU A 57 15.91 4.71 0.56
N GLY A 58 16.81 4.15 1.37
CA GLY A 58 18.23 4.52 1.36
C GLY A 58 18.54 5.87 2.01
N ARG A 59 17.55 6.53 2.62
CA ARG A 59 17.67 7.86 3.26
C ARG A 59 17.16 7.86 4.71
N THR A 60 16.98 6.69 5.33
CA THR A 60 16.47 6.56 6.70
C THR A 60 17.54 6.67 7.79
N HIS A 61 17.14 7.13 8.97
CA HIS A 61 17.92 6.94 10.21
C HIS A 61 18.00 5.44 10.58
N ARG A 62 18.97 5.06 11.42
CA ARG A 62 19.23 3.66 11.85
C ARG A 62 17.99 2.92 12.41
N ASP A 63 17.08 3.66 13.01
CA ASP A 63 15.88 3.12 13.66
C ASP A 63 14.69 3.01 12.73
N ILE A 64 14.74 3.63 11.54
CA ILE A 64 13.67 3.52 10.55
C ILE A 64 14.10 2.55 9.46
N ARG A 65 13.26 1.54 9.21
CA ARG A 65 13.49 0.53 8.18
C ARG A 65 12.38 0.60 7.14
N THR A 66 12.75 0.58 5.87
CA THR A 66 11.84 0.34 4.77
C THR A 66 11.82 -1.14 4.39
N ILE A 67 10.64 -1.67 4.05
CA ILE A 67 10.45 -3.03 3.53
C ILE A 67 9.45 -3.03 2.39
N ARG A 68 9.61 -3.97 1.45
CA ARG A 68 8.56 -4.35 0.51
C ARG A 68 7.91 -5.63 1.04
N PRO A 69 6.63 -5.60 1.45
CA PRO A 69 5.98 -6.75 2.09
C PRO A 69 5.71 -7.89 1.11
N MET A 70 5.40 -7.54 -0.15
CA MET A 70 5.23 -8.50 -1.24
C MET A 70 6.60 -8.73 -1.89
N LYS A 71 7.04 -9.99 -1.99
CA LYS A 71 8.33 -10.36 -2.55
C LYS A 71 8.22 -11.74 -3.24
N ASP A 72 9.03 -11.93 -4.28
CA ASP A 72 9.25 -13.21 -4.99
C ASP A 72 8.05 -13.81 -5.75
N GLY A 73 6.91 -13.13 -5.83
CA GLY A 73 5.78 -13.48 -6.71
C GLY A 73 4.94 -14.63 -6.18
#